data_AF-A0AAV2MH81-F1
#
_entry.id   AF-A0AAV2MH81-F1
#
_cell.length_a   1.000
_cell.length_b   1.000
_cell.length_c   1.000
_cell.angle_alpha   90.00
_cell.angle_beta   90.00
_cell.angle_gamma   90.00
#
_symmetry.space_group_name_H-M   'P 1'
#
loop_
_entity.id
_entity.type
_entity.pdbx_description
1 polymer ?
#
loop_
_entity_poly.entity_id
_entity_poly.type
_entity_poly.pdbx_seq_one_letter_code
_entity_poly.pdbx_strand_id
1 'polypeptide(L)'
;MWLKLLFLSLYLLLLFVLARLLEAGAGGVLASQLVDPVTLSYHKLRTILEARGLAYSRRARKQDVQELVEKSGDLSQAELYSAVKKEKEPEADGVTDFSGELHFYELVEDTKDGIWLVQVVAQGRAALLGQSSWRTMVKRVSQFGIRTGIFNCSNDYRSCARRGWHRSTLIMSVPQTSASKGRVVLKQYSGASTDAEQTWRWLTEQLSQQILTVSSSEQLLHQWHSDQDVKMFLFAPLPQPPAFFSSLSVRFTGRIKFIFVNVCCWRNHSRLAEIGVTRSPAYVLKTPEGVYWYGSSPGEILSVSAMDTFLRSIQPEVNDVFVLSLLLINLLAWMDLFITQGATVKRFVVLIRTLGTYNCILLVSWLPVLALLQLPYLDSFYSYSLKLLRYADTTRMVCLVRADWTFYSSHPTLFLSTYLAHGLLVDFFEKKRRCSTRSQEEGSTNLEWLASLWEWYSSCLLPITSLHSDSEWDEDTNFLFERLAFPDLWLRPLTHTLQRTGAPAQSLRTTPSSVIELLMGLPCGHAFHESCIVVWLAEGQHCCPVCRWCSYKKKRATTAPSTVPSEPPLCGHLTPLTHLPPDPPTI
;
A
#
# COMPACT_ATOMS: atom_id res chain seq x y z
N MET A 1 3.30 -23.44 -8.30
CA MET A 1 3.40 -22.04 -8.79
C MET A 1 3.03 -21.94 -10.26
N TRP A 2 3.72 -22.63 -11.17
CA TRP A 2 3.46 -22.60 -12.62
C TRP A 2 2.01 -22.85 -13.03
N LEU A 3 1.34 -23.84 -12.43
CA LEU A 3 -0.08 -24.14 -12.70
C LEU A 3 -1.00 -22.95 -12.36
N LYS A 4 -0.73 -22.25 -11.24
CA LYS A 4 -1.50 -21.07 -10.81
C LYS A 4 -1.30 -19.93 -11.80
N LEU A 5 -0.06 -19.72 -12.25
CA LEU A 5 0.29 -18.70 -13.23
C LEU A 5 -0.36 -18.98 -14.59
N LEU A 6 -0.48 -20.25 -14.98
CA LEU A 6 -1.19 -20.67 -16.18
C LEU A 6 -2.71 -20.42 -16.07
N PHE A 7 -3.33 -20.72 -14.92
CA PHE A 7 -4.76 -20.40 -14.74
C PHE A 7 -5.04 -18.90 -14.70
N LEU A 8 -4.11 -18.12 -14.14
CA LEU A 8 -4.21 -16.67 -14.13
C LEU A 8 -4.02 -16.08 -15.54
N SER A 9 -3.06 -16.58 -16.32
CA SER A 9 -2.87 -16.12 -17.71
C SER A 9 -4.06 -16.49 -18.59
N LEU A 10 -4.62 -17.68 -18.41
CA LEU A 10 -5.85 -18.10 -19.09
C LEU A 10 -7.04 -17.22 -18.72
N TYR A 11 -7.14 -16.81 -17.45
CA TYR A 11 -8.16 -15.85 -17.00
C TYR A 11 -7.99 -14.48 -17.67
N LEU A 12 -6.78 -13.94 -17.71
CA LEU A 12 -6.52 -12.65 -18.38
C LEU A 12 -6.85 -12.71 -19.89
N LEU A 13 -6.53 -13.83 -20.55
CA LEU A 13 -6.90 -14.05 -21.94
C LEU A 13 -8.42 -14.16 -22.12
N LEU A 14 -9.13 -14.84 -21.21
CA LEU A 14 -10.59 -14.91 -21.22
C LEU A 14 -11.20 -13.52 -21.05
N LEU A 15 -10.69 -12.69 -20.15
CA LEU A 15 -11.15 -11.31 -19.97
C LEU A 15 -10.94 -10.46 -21.23
N PHE A 16 -9.80 -10.62 -21.90
CA PHE A 16 -9.52 -9.94 -23.16
C PHE A 16 -10.56 -10.36 -24.22
N VAL A 17 -10.77 -11.67 -24.42
CA VAL A 17 -11.78 -12.17 -25.38
C VAL A 17 -13.18 -11.70 -25.02
N LEU A 18 -13.56 -11.74 -23.74
CA LEU A 18 -14.86 -11.30 -23.26
C LEU A 18 -15.07 -9.81 -23.53
N ALA A 19 -14.07 -8.95 -23.30
CA ALA A 19 -14.16 -7.53 -23.59
C ALA A 19 -14.40 -7.28 -25.08
N ARG A 20 -13.70 -8.03 -25.96
CA ARG A 20 -13.91 -7.94 -27.41
C ARG A 20 -15.29 -8.44 -27.84
N LEU A 21 -15.81 -9.50 -27.22
CA LEU A 21 -17.18 -9.98 -27.47
C LEU A 21 -18.24 -8.99 -27.00
N LEU A 22 -18.04 -8.35 -25.84
CA LEU A 22 -18.92 -7.29 -25.34
C LEU A 22 -18.88 -6.07 -26.24
N GLU A 23 -17.71 -5.67 -26.73
CA GLU A 23 -17.57 -4.59 -27.70
C GLU A 23 -18.29 -4.94 -29.01
N ALA A 24 -18.08 -6.14 -29.56
CA ALA A 24 -18.76 -6.59 -30.78
C ALA A 24 -20.29 -6.70 -30.60
N GLY A 25 -20.75 -7.23 -29.47
CA GLY A 25 -22.17 -7.42 -29.14
C GLY A 25 -22.90 -6.11 -28.80
N ALA A 26 -22.22 -5.14 -28.20
CA ALA A 26 -22.72 -3.78 -27.98
C ALA A 26 -22.68 -2.92 -29.26
N GLY A 27 -22.44 -3.54 -30.41
CA GLY A 27 -22.46 -2.90 -31.72
C GLY A 27 -21.16 -2.18 -32.08
N GLY A 28 -20.01 -2.54 -31.51
CA GLY A 28 -18.62 -2.21 -31.93
C GLY A 28 -18.23 -0.72 -31.98
N VAL A 29 -19.21 0.17 -31.93
CA VAL A 29 -19.15 1.56 -32.41
C VAL A 29 -19.33 2.53 -31.25
N LEU A 30 -19.89 2.10 -30.11
CA LEU A 30 -20.31 3.03 -29.06
C LEU A 30 -19.16 3.77 -28.35
N ALA A 31 -17.94 3.19 -28.32
CA ALA A 31 -16.83 3.77 -27.59
C ALA A 31 -16.02 4.79 -28.41
N SER A 32 -15.80 4.53 -29.70
CA SER A 32 -14.99 5.36 -30.59
C SER A 32 -15.81 6.22 -31.57
N GLN A 33 -17.14 6.12 -31.56
CA GLN A 33 -17.97 6.97 -32.41
C GLN A 33 -17.78 8.44 -32.03
N LEU A 34 -17.34 9.22 -33.01
CA LEU A 34 -17.26 10.67 -32.92
C LEU A 34 -18.68 11.23 -32.85
N VAL A 35 -18.90 12.11 -31.89
CA VAL A 35 -20.18 12.78 -31.66
C VAL A 35 -20.06 14.19 -32.20
N ASP A 36 -20.97 14.57 -33.08
CA ASP A 36 -21.05 15.94 -33.57
C ASP A 36 -21.54 16.88 -32.44
N PRO A 37 -20.73 17.85 -32.00
CA PRO A 37 -21.09 18.77 -30.92
C PRO A 37 -22.31 19.66 -31.23
N VAL A 38 -22.66 19.85 -32.51
CA VAL A 38 -23.85 20.63 -32.94
C VAL A 38 -25.14 20.04 -32.37
N THR A 39 -25.21 18.70 -32.32
CA THR A 39 -26.39 17.93 -31.90
C THR A 39 -26.63 17.95 -30.39
N LEU A 40 -25.61 18.35 -29.61
CA LEU A 40 -25.64 18.29 -28.17
C LEU A 40 -26.36 19.49 -27.54
N SER A 41 -26.96 19.27 -26.37
CA SER A 41 -27.54 20.34 -25.57
C SER A 41 -26.45 21.21 -24.94
N TYR A 42 -26.78 22.46 -24.64
CA TYR A 42 -25.85 23.39 -23.97
C TYR A 42 -25.29 22.80 -22.67
N HIS A 43 -26.13 22.13 -21.89
CA HIS A 43 -25.70 21.47 -20.64
C HIS A 43 -24.64 20.41 -20.90
N LYS A 44 -24.82 19.53 -21.91
CA LYS A 44 -23.83 18.48 -22.22
C LYS A 44 -22.50 19.08 -22.67
N LEU A 45 -22.54 20.12 -23.51
CA LEU A 45 -21.34 20.84 -23.96
C LEU A 45 -20.61 21.49 -22.77
N ARG A 46 -21.37 22.09 -21.85
CA ARG A 46 -20.84 22.65 -20.61
C ARG A 46 -20.14 21.60 -19.75
N THR A 47 -20.77 20.45 -19.51
CA THR A 47 -20.18 19.35 -18.73
C THR A 47 -18.85 18.89 -19.36
N ILE A 48 -18.76 18.83 -20.69
CA ILE A 48 -17.53 18.48 -21.40
C ILE A 48 -16.43 19.53 -21.21
N LEU A 49 -16.75 20.82 -21.38
CA LEU A 49 -15.78 21.89 -21.14
C LEU A 49 -15.28 21.90 -19.69
N GLU A 50 -16.17 21.62 -18.74
CA GLU A 50 -15.83 21.49 -17.32
C GLU A 50 -14.93 20.28 -17.08
N ALA A 51 -15.18 19.13 -17.71
CA ALA A 51 -14.31 17.95 -17.62
C ALA A 51 -12.94 18.16 -18.27
N ARG A 52 -12.88 18.92 -19.37
CA ARG A 52 -11.63 19.38 -20.02
C ARG A 52 -10.99 20.56 -19.26
N GLY A 53 -11.65 21.11 -18.24
CA GLY A 53 -11.09 22.18 -17.41
C GLY A 53 -10.80 23.48 -18.18
N LEU A 54 -11.61 23.80 -19.18
CA LEU A 54 -11.51 25.08 -19.88
C LEU A 54 -12.33 26.15 -19.16
N ALA A 55 -11.74 27.33 -18.99
CA ALA A 55 -12.44 28.49 -18.48
C ALA A 55 -13.32 29.10 -19.58
N TYR A 56 -14.59 29.35 -19.28
CA TYR A 56 -15.52 30.03 -20.18
C TYR A 56 -16.24 31.18 -19.45
N SER A 57 -16.86 32.08 -20.22
CA SER A 57 -17.64 33.18 -19.66
C SER A 57 -19.05 32.71 -19.29
N ARG A 58 -19.59 33.17 -18.17
CA ARG A 58 -20.93 32.77 -17.70
C ARG A 58 -22.06 33.13 -18.69
N ARG A 59 -21.81 34.08 -19.59
CA ARG A 59 -22.74 34.54 -20.63
C ARG A 59 -22.41 34.00 -22.03
N ALA A 60 -21.51 33.02 -22.13
CA ALA A 60 -21.14 32.42 -23.41
C ALA A 60 -22.37 31.80 -24.08
N ARG A 61 -22.59 32.14 -25.36
CA ARG A 61 -23.65 31.54 -26.16
C ARG A 61 -23.32 30.06 -26.42
N LYS A 62 -24.32 29.27 -26.82
CA LYS A 62 -24.11 27.87 -27.22
C LYS A 62 -23.02 27.76 -28.30
N GLN A 63 -23.01 28.69 -29.26
CA GLN A 63 -22.01 28.75 -30.34
C GLN A 63 -20.59 28.92 -29.80
N ASP A 64 -20.37 29.86 -28.88
CA ASP A 64 -19.05 30.10 -28.29
C ASP A 64 -18.54 28.88 -27.50
N VAL A 65 -19.44 28.23 -26.76
CA VAL A 65 -19.13 27.00 -26.01
C VAL A 65 -18.80 25.86 -26.97
N GLN A 66 -19.57 25.73 -28.04
CA GLN A 66 -19.36 24.71 -29.08
C GLN A 66 -18.00 24.90 -29.77
N GLU A 67 -17.67 26.13 -30.17
CA GLU A 67 -16.40 26.46 -30.80
C GLU A 67 -15.22 26.12 -29.87
N LEU A 68 -15.34 26.37 -28.56
CA LEU A 68 -14.32 25.99 -27.58
C LEU A 68 -14.17 24.47 -27.45
N VAL A 69 -15.26 23.71 -27.52
CA VAL A 69 -15.19 22.23 -27.52
C VAL A 69 -14.44 21.76 -28.77
N GLU A 70 -14.82 22.24 -29.95
CA GLU A 70 -14.16 21.89 -31.23
C GLU A 70 -12.66 22.24 -31.22
N LYS A 71 -12.30 23.43 -30.75
CA LYS A 71 -10.90 23.88 -30.63
C LYS A 71 -10.07 23.07 -29.62
N SER A 72 -10.71 22.36 -28.70
CA SER A 72 -10.05 21.61 -27.63
C SER A 72 -9.83 20.13 -27.95
N GLY A 73 -10.62 19.57 -28.87
CA GLY A 73 -10.40 18.25 -29.45
C GLY A 73 -11.68 17.57 -29.91
N ASP A 74 -11.49 16.55 -30.74
CA ASP A 74 -12.56 15.66 -31.17
C ASP A 74 -13.32 15.10 -29.97
N LEU A 75 -14.63 14.96 -30.11
CA LEU A 75 -15.50 14.48 -29.04
C LEU A 75 -15.90 13.03 -29.31
N SER A 76 -15.50 12.12 -28.42
CA SER A 76 -15.95 10.72 -28.46
C SER A 76 -17.20 10.50 -27.61
N GLN A 77 -18.03 9.54 -27.99
CA GLN A 77 -19.21 9.14 -27.22
C GLN A 77 -18.83 8.61 -25.83
N ALA A 78 -17.70 7.92 -25.71
CA ALA A 78 -17.17 7.46 -24.42
C ALA A 78 -16.78 8.62 -23.50
N GLU A 79 -16.21 9.71 -24.04
CA GLU A 79 -15.92 10.92 -23.28
C GLU A 79 -17.19 11.51 -22.68
N LEU A 80 -18.21 11.71 -23.53
CA LEU A 80 -19.50 12.27 -23.11
C LEU A 80 -20.14 11.42 -22.02
N TYR A 81 -20.16 10.09 -22.18
CA TYR A 81 -20.70 9.19 -21.18
C TYR A 81 -19.92 9.28 -19.86
N SER A 82 -18.58 9.29 -19.92
CA SER A 82 -17.74 9.38 -18.72
C SER A 82 -17.91 10.70 -17.97
N ALA A 83 -18.06 11.83 -18.70
CA ALA A 83 -18.28 13.15 -18.11
C ALA A 83 -19.64 13.24 -17.43
N VAL A 84 -20.70 12.74 -18.08
CA VAL A 84 -22.05 12.72 -17.50
C VAL A 84 -22.15 11.76 -16.31
N LYS A 85 -21.45 10.61 -16.35
CA LYS A 85 -21.39 9.67 -15.21
C LYS A 85 -20.74 10.34 -14.00
N LYS A 86 -19.57 10.97 -14.17
CA LYS A 86 -18.87 11.70 -13.10
C LYS A 86 -19.69 12.85 -12.52
N GLU A 87 -20.51 13.51 -13.34
CA GLU A 87 -21.41 14.55 -12.86
C GLU A 87 -22.48 14.00 -11.92
N LYS A 88 -22.92 12.75 -12.11
CA LYS A 88 -23.94 12.09 -11.29
C LYS A 88 -23.40 11.37 -10.06
N GLU A 89 -22.09 11.10 -10.01
CA GLU A 89 -21.46 10.46 -8.86
C GLU A 89 -21.57 11.37 -7.61
N PRO A 90 -21.85 10.79 -6.42
CA PRO A 90 -21.99 11.55 -5.18
C PRO A 90 -20.69 12.28 -4.81
N GLU A 91 -20.84 13.38 -4.06
CA GLU A 91 -19.75 14.29 -3.69
C GLU A 91 -18.58 13.52 -3.03
N ALA A 92 -17.35 13.82 -3.46
CA ALA A 92 -16.17 13.27 -2.82
C ALA A 92 -16.00 13.91 -1.44
N ASP A 93 -16.08 13.09 -0.38
CA ASP A 93 -15.88 13.45 1.03
C ASP A 93 -14.41 13.85 1.37
N GLY A 94 -13.61 14.19 0.36
CA GLY A 94 -12.15 14.37 0.46
C GLY A 94 -11.70 15.76 0.90
N VAL A 95 -12.56 16.56 1.55
CA VAL A 95 -12.14 17.88 2.07
C VAL A 95 -11.42 17.69 3.40
N THR A 96 -10.15 18.10 3.46
CA THR A 96 -9.37 18.02 4.70
C THR A 96 -9.59 19.28 5.55
N ASP A 97 -10.03 19.11 6.79
CA ASP A 97 -10.04 20.21 7.77
C ASP A 97 -8.69 20.26 8.50
N PHE A 98 -8.00 21.40 8.41
CA PHE A 98 -6.67 21.56 8.99
C PHE A 98 -6.79 21.94 10.48
N SER A 99 -6.24 21.09 11.33
CA SER A 99 -6.23 21.25 12.79
C SER A 99 -5.31 22.39 13.28
N GLY A 100 -4.23 22.69 12.55
CA GLY A 100 -3.27 23.74 12.92
C GLY A 100 -2.13 23.90 11.93
N GLU A 101 -1.17 24.77 12.25
CA GLU A 101 -0.04 25.08 11.35
C GLU A 101 0.81 23.86 10.99
N LEU A 102 1.12 22.99 11.94
CA LEU A 102 1.95 21.80 11.71
C LEU A 102 1.31 20.86 10.68
N HIS A 103 0.03 20.57 10.84
CA HIS A 103 -0.72 19.72 9.92
C HIS A 103 -0.81 20.34 8.52
N PHE A 104 -0.96 21.67 8.42
CA PHE A 104 -0.91 22.37 7.15
C PHE A 104 0.48 22.30 6.51
N TYR A 105 1.54 22.50 7.29
CA TYR A 105 2.92 22.42 6.82
C TYR A 105 3.22 21.02 6.25
N GLU A 106 2.94 19.96 7.03
CA GLU A 106 3.18 18.58 6.63
C GLU A 106 2.47 18.22 5.32
N LEU A 107 1.17 18.54 5.20
CA LEU A 107 0.39 18.14 4.03
C LEU A 107 0.56 19.05 2.83
N VAL A 108 0.78 20.35 3.00
CA VAL A 108 0.69 21.34 1.91
C VAL A 108 2.06 21.91 1.52
N GLU A 109 2.94 22.16 2.49
CA GLU A 109 4.24 22.80 2.23
C GLU A 109 5.38 21.78 2.10
N ASP A 110 5.32 20.69 2.85
CA ASP A 110 6.32 19.63 2.84
C ASP A 110 6.05 18.58 1.75
N THR A 111 4.78 18.18 1.56
CA THR A 111 4.46 17.28 0.44
C THR A 111 4.53 17.98 -0.91
N LYS A 112 5.27 17.34 -1.82
CA LYS A 112 5.45 17.80 -3.21
C LYS A 112 4.45 17.19 -4.18
N ASP A 113 3.64 16.25 -3.70
CA ASP A 113 2.90 15.30 -4.54
C ASP A 113 1.51 15.79 -4.96
N GLY A 114 1.30 17.11 -5.04
CA GLY A 114 0.05 17.64 -5.54
C GLY A 114 -0.16 19.14 -5.37
N ILE A 115 -1.16 19.63 -6.08
CA ILE A 115 -1.69 20.99 -5.95
C ILE A 115 -2.76 20.95 -4.85
N TRP A 116 -2.70 21.91 -3.93
CA TRP A 116 -3.78 22.10 -2.96
C TRP A 116 -4.54 23.40 -3.23
N LEU A 117 -5.85 23.36 -3.03
CA LEU A 117 -6.71 24.53 -2.92
C LEU A 117 -7.28 24.59 -1.50
N VAL A 118 -6.83 25.57 -0.73
CA VAL A 118 -7.18 25.73 0.69
C VAL A 118 -8.01 26.98 0.89
N GLN A 119 -9.16 26.81 1.53
CA GLN A 119 -10.01 27.92 1.97
C GLN A 119 -9.63 28.32 3.40
N VAL A 120 -9.00 29.49 3.53
CA VAL A 120 -8.67 30.07 4.83
C VAL A 120 -9.83 30.92 5.31
N VAL A 121 -10.36 30.57 6.48
CA VAL A 121 -11.44 31.30 7.15
C VAL A 121 -10.82 32.13 8.27
N ALA A 122 -10.85 33.45 8.13
CA ALA A 122 -10.31 34.36 9.14
C ALA A 122 -11.20 34.37 10.39
N GLN A 123 -10.59 34.67 11.54
CA GLN A 123 -11.28 34.69 12.83
C GLN A 123 -12.49 35.64 12.80
N GLY A 124 -13.65 35.15 13.22
CA GLY A 124 -14.89 35.93 13.30
C GLY A 124 -15.44 36.41 11.95
N ARG A 125 -14.92 35.90 10.82
CA ARG A 125 -15.39 36.24 9.47
C ARG A 125 -15.98 35.03 8.77
N ALA A 126 -16.93 35.27 7.87
CA ALA A 126 -17.44 34.24 6.99
C ALA A 126 -16.34 33.78 6.00
N ALA A 127 -16.48 32.55 5.53
CA ALA A 127 -15.61 31.98 4.51
C ALA A 127 -15.78 32.73 3.17
N LEU A 128 -14.72 32.84 2.36
CA LEU A 128 -14.78 33.58 1.08
C LEU A 128 -15.82 32.99 0.11
N LEU A 129 -15.80 31.67 -0.06
CA LEU A 129 -16.83 30.94 -0.79
C LEU A 129 -17.84 30.37 0.21
N GLY A 130 -19.13 30.62 -0.03
CA GLY A 130 -20.20 29.99 0.74
C GLY A 130 -20.20 28.48 0.57
N GLN A 131 -20.86 27.76 1.48
CA GLN A 131 -20.80 26.30 1.54
C GLN A 131 -21.23 25.61 0.23
N SER A 132 -22.28 26.12 -0.44
CA SER A 132 -22.74 25.58 -1.73
C SER A 132 -21.72 25.82 -2.85
N SER A 133 -21.20 27.04 -2.96
CA SER A 133 -20.18 27.41 -3.95
C SER A 133 -18.87 26.66 -3.73
N TRP A 134 -18.47 26.44 -2.48
CA TRP A 134 -17.31 25.62 -2.12
C TRP A 134 -17.51 24.17 -2.53
N ARG A 135 -18.66 23.55 -2.24
CA ARG A 135 -18.96 22.18 -2.70
C ARG A 135 -18.89 22.05 -4.22
N THR A 136 -19.45 23.01 -4.96
CA THR A 136 -19.35 23.03 -6.44
C THR A 136 -17.89 23.15 -6.88
N MET A 137 -17.10 24.00 -6.23
CA MET A 137 -15.67 24.16 -6.51
C MET A 137 -14.89 22.86 -6.23
N VAL A 138 -15.09 22.26 -5.05
CA VAL A 138 -14.45 21.00 -4.66
C VAL A 138 -14.76 19.89 -5.66
N LYS A 139 -16.03 19.74 -6.06
CA LYS A 139 -16.44 18.77 -7.07
C LYS A 139 -15.77 19.00 -8.43
N ARG A 140 -15.55 20.25 -8.84
CA ARG A 140 -14.90 20.59 -10.10
C ARG A 140 -13.38 20.34 -10.04
N VAL A 141 -12.75 20.78 -8.95
CA VAL A 141 -11.29 20.77 -8.75
C VAL A 141 -10.76 19.35 -8.48
N SER A 142 -11.52 18.51 -7.78
CA SER A 142 -11.14 17.12 -7.49
C SER A 142 -11.00 16.25 -8.74
N GLN A 143 -11.73 16.57 -9.82
CA GLN A 143 -11.63 15.86 -11.11
C GLN A 143 -10.23 15.96 -11.73
N PHE A 144 -9.48 17.00 -11.37
CA PHE A 144 -8.11 17.24 -11.83
C PHE A 144 -7.04 16.72 -10.86
N GLY A 145 -7.44 16.01 -9.80
CA GLY A 145 -6.54 15.51 -8.75
C GLY A 145 -5.98 16.63 -7.85
N ILE A 146 -6.62 17.79 -7.83
CA ILE A 146 -6.27 18.89 -6.93
C ILE A 146 -6.95 18.62 -5.59
N ARG A 147 -6.16 18.61 -4.52
CA ARG A 147 -6.64 18.35 -3.16
C ARG A 147 -7.25 19.62 -2.58
N THR A 148 -8.26 19.48 -1.73
CA THR A 148 -8.99 20.62 -1.18
C THR A 148 -9.01 20.55 0.33
N GLY A 149 -8.86 21.70 0.99
CA GLY A 149 -8.95 21.76 2.45
C GLY A 149 -9.48 23.09 2.97
N ILE A 150 -9.83 23.10 4.25
CA ILE A 150 -10.32 24.27 4.98
C ILE A 150 -9.37 24.52 6.13
N PHE A 151 -8.89 25.75 6.27
CA PHE A 151 -8.07 26.17 7.40
C PHE A 151 -8.83 27.22 8.20
N ASN A 152 -9.21 26.88 9.43
CA ASN A 152 -9.92 27.81 10.30
C ASN A 152 -8.94 28.56 11.22
N CYS A 153 -8.76 29.86 11.00
CA CYS A 153 -7.92 30.70 11.84
C CYS A 153 -8.47 30.91 13.26
N SER A 154 -9.69 30.43 13.56
CA SER A 154 -10.20 30.40 14.94
C SER A 154 -9.46 29.38 15.80
N ASN A 155 -8.93 28.31 15.20
CA ASN A 155 -8.18 27.26 15.90
C ASN A 155 -6.74 27.69 16.17
N ASP A 156 -6.12 28.41 15.22
CA ASP A 156 -4.72 28.87 15.33
C ASP A 156 -4.53 30.29 14.75
N TYR A 157 -4.94 31.29 15.53
CA TYR A 157 -4.83 32.70 15.14
C TYR A 157 -3.38 33.16 14.98
N ARG A 158 -2.48 32.71 15.87
CA ARG A 158 -1.09 33.18 15.89
C ARG A 158 -0.35 32.81 14.62
N SER A 159 -0.62 31.62 14.08
CA SER A 159 -0.02 31.16 12.82
C SER A 159 -0.62 31.89 11.62
N CYS A 160 -1.94 32.12 11.60
CA CYS A 160 -2.56 32.97 10.57
C CYS A 160 -2.00 34.40 10.56
N ALA A 161 -1.78 34.99 11.75
CA ALA A 161 -1.23 36.33 11.88
C ALA A 161 0.21 36.41 11.35
N ARG A 162 1.06 35.42 11.66
CA ARG A 162 2.43 35.34 11.11
C ARG A 162 2.46 35.23 9.58
N ARG A 163 1.47 34.56 9.00
CA ARG A 163 1.34 34.33 7.55
C ARG A 163 0.58 35.46 6.83
N GLY A 164 0.09 36.48 7.55
CA GLY A 164 -0.63 37.62 6.99
C GLY A 164 -2.09 37.31 6.59
N TRP A 165 -2.68 36.22 7.09
CA TRP A 165 -4.06 35.81 6.76
C TRP A 165 -5.09 36.52 7.65
N HIS A 166 -5.16 37.85 7.50
CA HIS A 166 -6.10 38.69 8.27
C HIS A 166 -7.54 38.69 7.69
N ARG A 167 -7.71 38.23 6.45
CA ARG A 167 -8.98 38.15 5.74
C ARG A 167 -9.20 36.73 5.21
N SER A 168 -10.45 36.29 5.14
CA SER A 168 -10.81 35.01 4.55
C SER A 168 -10.42 35.02 3.07
N THR A 169 -9.54 34.11 2.67
CA THR A 169 -9.00 34.04 1.30
C THR A 169 -8.82 32.61 0.86
N LEU A 170 -8.66 32.41 -0.45
CA LEU A 170 -8.27 31.14 -1.03
C LEU A 170 -6.77 31.14 -1.27
N ILE A 171 -6.14 30.01 -0.98
CA ILE A 171 -4.72 29.78 -1.18
C ILE A 171 -4.57 28.57 -2.07
N MET A 172 -3.72 28.70 -3.07
CA MET A 172 -3.34 27.60 -3.94
C MET A 172 -1.87 27.28 -3.71
N SER A 173 -1.56 26.03 -3.37
CA SER A 173 -0.17 25.57 -3.31
C SER A 173 0.22 24.96 -4.65
N VAL A 174 1.39 25.37 -5.16
CA VAL A 174 1.93 24.85 -6.43
C VAL A 174 3.45 24.67 -6.30
N PRO A 175 4.03 23.54 -6.73
CA PRO A 175 5.47 23.35 -6.72
C PRO A 175 6.18 24.34 -7.68
N GLN A 176 7.29 24.95 -7.26
CA GLN A 176 7.91 26.09 -7.95
C GLN A 176 8.86 25.72 -9.10
N THR A 177 9.13 24.44 -9.38
CA THR A 177 10.07 24.08 -10.44
C THR A 177 9.73 22.74 -11.08
N SER A 178 10.12 22.57 -12.34
CA SER A 178 10.17 21.26 -13.03
C SER A 178 11.16 20.27 -12.42
N ALA A 179 11.98 20.69 -11.44
CA ALA A 179 12.90 19.85 -10.69
C ALA A 179 12.24 19.22 -9.45
N SER A 180 12.55 17.94 -9.19
CA SER A 180 11.98 17.10 -8.13
C SER A 180 12.26 17.54 -6.67
N LYS A 181 13.06 18.61 -6.47
CA LYS A 181 13.42 19.15 -5.14
C LYS A 181 13.04 20.63 -4.94
N GLY A 182 12.14 21.19 -5.76
CA GLY A 182 11.68 22.58 -5.64
C GLY A 182 10.90 22.88 -4.36
N ARG A 183 10.86 24.17 -3.98
CA ARG A 183 9.98 24.69 -2.90
C ARG A 183 8.54 24.77 -3.39
N VAL A 184 7.57 24.58 -2.50
CA VAL A 184 6.15 24.84 -2.79
C VAL A 184 5.86 26.33 -2.60
N VAL A 185 5.21 26.96 -3.57
CA VAL A 185 4.77 28.35 -3.50
C VAL A 185 3.29 28.40 -3.20
N LEU A 186 2.94 29.22 -2.21
CA LEU A 186 1.57 29.57 -1.91
C LEU A 186 1.17 30.82 -2.70
N LYS A 187 0.13 30.69 -3.52
CA LYS A 187 -0.47 31.78 -4.26
C LYS A 187 -1.80 32.16 -3.62
N GLN A 188 -1.92 33.41 -3.19
CA GLN A 188 -3.14 33.91 -2.56
C GLN A 188 -4.09 34.54 -3.59
N TYR A 189 -5.36 34.18 -3.52
CA TYR A 189 -6.40 34.83 -4.33
C TYR A 189 -6.62 36.26 -3.84
N SER A 190 -6.40 37.21 -4.74
CA SER A 190 -6.51 38.66 -4.46
C SER A 190 -7.85 39.27 -4.90
N GLY A 191 -8.74 38.48 -5.51
CA GLY A 191 -10.02 38.96 -5.99
C GLY A 191 -11.03 39.22 -4.86
N ALA A 192 -11.86 40.24 -5.03
CA ALA A 192 -12.93 40.58 -4.09
C ALA A 192 -14.24 39.80 -4.35
N SER A 193 -14.31 39.06 -5.46
CA SER A 193 -15.51 38.32 -5.84
C SER A 193 -15.61 36.98 -5.10
N THR A 194 -16.82 36.69 -4.62
CA THR A 194 -17.20 35.39 -4.04
C THR A 194 -17.72 34.41 -5.10
N ASP A 195 -17.59 34.72 -6.39
CA ASP A 195 -18.11 33.88 -7.47
C ASP A 195 -17.15 32.73 -7.80
N ALA A 196 -17.68 31.50 -7.77
CA ALA A 196 -16.92 30.29 -8.06
C ALA A 196 -16.27 30.31 -9.46
N GLU A 197 -16.92 30.94 -10.44
CA GLU A 197 -16.35 31.02 -11.80
C GLU A 197 -15.12 31.95 -11.88
N GLN A 198 -15.09 33.03 -11.10
CA GLN A 198 -13.92 33.92 -11.07
C GLN A 198 -12.74 33.25 -10.35
N THR A 199 -13.02 32.55 -9.25
CA THR A 199 -12.03 31.70 -8.58
C THR A 199 -11.50 30.63 -9.53
N TRP A 200 -12.37 29.97 -10.30
CA TRP A 200 -11.96 28.96 -11.27
C TRP A 200 -11.05 29.56 -12.34
N ARG A 201 -11.38 30.72 -12.92
CA ARG A 201 -10.52 31.40 -13.91
C ARG A 201 -9.14 31.72 -13.34
N TRP A 202 -9.09 32.24 -12.12
CA TRP A 202 -7.83 32.49 -11.43
C TRP A 202 -7.02 31.20 -11.24
N LEU A 203 -7.66 30.12 -10.79
CA LEU A 203 -7.00 28.83 -10.59
C LEU A 203 -6.43 28.30 -11.92
N THR A 204 -7.21 28.32 -13.00
CA THR A 204 -6.73 27.88 -14.32
C THR A 204 -5.60 28.74 -14.85
N GLU A 205 -5.63 30.05 -14.59
CA GLU A 205 -4.54 30.95 -14.96
C GLU A 205 -3.26 30.60 -14.18
N GLN A 206 -3.36 30.34 -12.87
CA GLN A 206 -2.22 29.94 -12.05
C GLN A 206 -1.62 28.59 -12.48
N LEU A 207 -2.47 27.64 -12.91
CA LEU A 207 -2.04 26.37 -13.48
C LEU A 207 -1.36 26.54 -14.85
N SER A 208 -1.92 27.40 -15.71
CA SER A 208 -1.38 27.62 -17.05
C SER A 208 0.06 28.14 -17.05
N GLN A 209 0.42 28.92 -16.03
CA GLN A 209 1.78 29.45 -15.83
C GLN A 209 2.82 28.38 -15.53
N GLN A 210 2.41 27.17 -15.14
CA GLN A 210 3.34 26.07 -14.86
C GLN A 210 3.83 25.37 -16.14
N ILE A 211 3.11 25.50 -17.24
CA ILE A 211 3.48 24.89 -18.52
C ILE A 211 4.23 25.89 -19.40
N LEU A 212 5.28 25.43 -20.07
CA LEU A 212 5.92 26.19 -21.12
C LEU A 212 4.95 26.39 -22.30
N THR A 213 4.54 27.64 -22.52
CA THR A 213 3.75 28.03 -23.70
C THR A 213 4.68 28.54 -24.80
N VAL A 214 4.71 27.84 -25.92
CA VAL A 214 5.55 28.18 -27.07
C VAL A 214 4.69 28.91 -28.09
N SER A 215 5.09 30.16 -28.35
CA SER A 215 4.48 31.01 -29.40
C SER A 215 5.43 31.28 -30.57
N SER A 216 6.73 31.00 -30.43
CA SER A 216 7.73 31.16 -31.50
C SER A 216 8.07 29.82 -32.15
N SER A 217 8.19 29.82 -33.47
CA SER A 217 8.53 28.61 -34.24
C SER A 217 9.98 28.15 -34.03
N GLU A 218 10.93 29.05 -33.78
CA GLU A 218 12.31 28.68 -33.48
C GLU A 218 12.43 27.98 -32.13
N GLN A 219 11.71 28.49 -31.12
CA GLN A 219 11.60 27.84 -29.82
C GLN A 219 10.95 26.47 -29.93
N LEU A 220 9.93 26.31 -30.79
CA LEU A 220 9.35 24.99 -31.04
C LEU A 220 10.41 24.05 -31.61
N LEU A 221 11.14 24.45 -32.66
CA LEU A 221 12.13 23.58 -33.28
C LEU A 221 13.25 23.20 -32.30
N HIS A 222 13.72 24.15 -31.48
CA HIS A 222 14.70 23.86 -30.44
C HIS A 222 14.16 22.84 -29.41
N GLN A 223 12.92 23.02 -28.96
CA GLN A 223 12.28 22.08 -28.03
C GLN A 223 11.95 20.74 -28.69
N TRP A 224 11.65 20.73 -29.99
CA TRP A 224 11.37 19.54 -30.77
C TRP A 224 12.63 18.72 -30.96
N HIS A 225 13.75 19.28 -31.41
CA HIS A 225 15.00 18.55 -31.68
C HIS A 225 15.77 18.12 -30.42
N SER A 226 15.43 18.64 -29.25
CA SER A 226 16.04 18.19 -28.00
C SER A 226 15.51 16.79 -27.64
N ASP A 227 16.34 15.77 -27.86
CA ASP A 227 15.97 14.34 -27.78
C ASP A 227 16.19 13.70 -26.38
N GLN A 228 16.72 14.43 -25.41
CA GLN A 228 17.09 13.82 -24.11
C GLN A 228 15.89 13.50 -23.21
N ASP A 229 14.78 14.22 -23.36
CA ASP A 229 13.64 14.14 -22.44
C ASP A 229 12.36 13.71 -23.14
N VAL A 230 11.52 12.95 -22.43
CA VAL A 230 10.14 12.67 -22.85
C VAL A 230 9.33 13.95 -22.74
N LYS A 231 8.68 14.34 -23.83
CA LYS A 231 7.92 15.59 -23.96
C LYS A 231 6.50 15.31 -24.44
N MET A 232 5.54 15.94 -23.80
CA MET A 232 4.14 15.92 -24.22
C MET A 232 3.79 17.30 -24.79
N PHE A 233 3.50 17.36 -26.09
CA PHE A 233 3.09 18.56 -26.79
C PHE A 233 1.57 18.58 -26.95
N LEU A 234 0.98 19.75 -26.70
CA LEU A 234 -0.39 20.07 -27.07
C LEU A 234 -0.38 21.18 -28.12
N PHE A 235 -0.70 20.84 -29.36
CA PHE A 235 -0.95 21.81 -30.42
C PHE A 235 -2.44 22.13 -30.40
N ALA A 236 -2.84 23.33 -29.99
CA ALA A 236 -4.26 23.70 -30.03
C ALA A 236 -4.44 25.18 -30.35
N PRO A 237 -5.54 25.55 -31.05
CA PRO A 237 -5.92 26.94 -31.26
C PRO A 237 -6.64 27.51 -30.02
N LEU A 238 -6.01 27.40 -28.84
CA LEU A 238 -6.58 27.85 -27.57
C LEU A 238 -5.77 29.03 -26.99
N PRO A 239 -6.42 29.98 -26.30
CA PRO A 239 -5.71 31.10 -25.68
C PRO A 239 -4.88 30.66 -24.46
N GLN A 240 -5.33 29.62 -23.75
CA GLN A 240 -4.69 29.06 -22.56
C GLN A 240 -4.76 27.53 -22.63
N PRO A 241 -3.79 26.81 -22.04
CA PRO A 241 -3.83 25.36 -21.94
C PRO A 241 -5.03 24.90 -21.08
N PRO A 242 -5.66 23.76 -21.42
CA PRO A 242 -6.67 23.14 -20.57
C PRO A 242 -6.16 22.85 -19.16
N ALA A 243 -7.03 22.98 -18.14
CA ALA A 243 -6.61 22.73 -16.76
C ALA A 243 -6.19 21.27 -16.52
N PHE A 244 -6.81 20.29 -17.20
CA PHE A 244 -6.38 18.89 -17.07
C PHE A 244 -4.94 18.66 -17.53
N PHE A 245 -4.54 19.33 -18.60
CA PHE A 245 -3.18 19.22 -19.13
C PHE A 245 -2.18 19.84 -18.16
N SER A 246 -2.57 20.96 -17.54
CA SER A 246 -1.77 21.66 -16.52
C SER A 246 -1.68 20.87 -15.22
N SER A 247 -2.76 20.27 -14.73
CA SER A 247 -2.72 19.42 -13.54
C SER A 247 -1.84 18.19 -13.75
N LEU A 248 -1.89 17.56 -14.93
CA LEU A 248 -1.03 16.42 -15.26
C LEU A 248 0.44 16.82 -15.29
N SER A 249 0.78 18.02 -15.79
CA SER A 249 2.16 18.50 -15.77
C SER A 249 2.77 18.54 -14.36
N VAL A 250 1.96 18.85 -13.34
CA VAL A 250 2.40 18.85 -11.94
C VAL A 250 2.56 17.43 -11.38
N ARG A 251 1.75 16.47 -11.81
CA ARG A 251 1.87 15.07 -11.35
C ARG A 251 3.09 14.35 -11.95
N PHE A 252 3.50 14.73 -13.14
CA PHE A 252 4.63 14.12 -13.86
C PHE A 252 5.89 15.01 -13.86
N THR A 253 6.01 15.92 -12.90
CA THR A 253 7.18 16.82 -12.79
C THR A 253 8.49 16.05 -12.77
N GLY A 254 9.44 16.48 -13.59
CA GLY A 254 10.76 15.84 -13.70
C GLY A 254 10.78 14.53 -14.48
N ARG A 255 9.62 13.96 -14.84
CA ARG A 255 9.51 12.74 -15.66
C ARG A 255 9.17 13.07 -17.11
N ILE A 256 8.14 13.88 -17.30
CA ILE A 256 7.61 14.27 -18.62
C ILE A 256 7.53 15.80 -18.67
N LYS A 257 8.08 16.41 -19.71
CA LYS A 257 7.97 17.86 -19.93
C LYS A 257 6.73 18.18 -20.75
N PHE A 258 5.80 18.95 -20.18
CA PHE A 258 4.58 19.38 -20.85
C PHE A 258 4.84 20.71 -21.57
N ILE A 259 4.41 20.80 -22.83
CA ILE A 259 4.61 21.97 -23.68
C ILE A 259 3.28 22.28 -24.39
N PHE A 260 2.81 23.51 -24.23
CA PHE A 260 1.62 24.01 -24.92
C PHE A 260 2.04 24.86 -26.12
N VAL A 261 1.51 24.57 -27.29
CA VAL A 261 1.82 25.29 -28.54
C VAL A 261 0.54 25.96 -29.02
N ASN A 262 0.52 27.29 -28.95
CA ASN A 262 -0.62 28.07 -29.42
C ASN A 262 -0.55 28.23 -30.94
N VAL A 263 -1.38 27.44 -31.64
CA VAL A 263 -1.42 27.43 -33.10
C VAL A 263 -1.99 28.74 -33.68
N CYS A 264 -2.83 29.46 -32.93
CA CYS A 264 -3.42 30.73 -33.39
C CYS A 264 -2.37 31.82 -33.67
N CYS A 265 -1.20 31.74 -33.02
CA CYS A 265 -0.12 32.69 -33.22
C CYS A 265 0.59 32.50 -34.56
N TRP A 266 0.37 31.38 -35.27
CA TRP A 266 1.20 30.95 -36.39
C TRP A 266 0.45 31.11 -37.71
N ARG A 267 0.92 32.05 -38.54
CA ARG A 267 0.34 32.31 -39.87
C ARG A 267 0.81 31.32 -40.95
N ASN A 268 1.97 30.68 -40.75
CA ASN A 268 2.56 29.73 -41.70
C ASN A 268 2.48 28.31 -41.16
N HIS A 269 1.50 27.53 -41.64
CA HIS A 269 1.31 26.12 -41.26
C HIS A 269 2.38 25.17 -41.84
N SER A 270 3.27 25.64 -42.71
CA SER A 270 4.32 24.82 -43.35
C SER A 270 5.24 24.14 -42.34
N ARG A 271 5.67 24.85 -41.28
CA ARG A 271 6.53 24.27 -40.22
C ARG A 271 5.81 23.24 -39.34
N LEU A 272 4.48 23.33 -39.22
CA LEU A 272 3.68 22.33 -38.52
C LEU A 272 3.55 21.05 -39.35
N ALA A 273 3.40 21.20 -40.67
CA ALA A 273 3.37 20.09 -41.61
C ALA A 273 4.71 19.33 -41.66
N GLU A 274 5.85 20.02 -41.56
CA GLU A 274 7.19 19.40 -41.43
C GLU A 274 7.31 18.48 -40.20
N ILE A 275 6.61 18.82 -39.12
CA ILE A 275 6.58 18.05 -37.86
C ILE A 275 5.52 16.93 -37.93
N GLY A 276 4.73 16.87 -39.00
CA GLY A 276 3.65 15.91 -39.19
C GLY A 276 2.32 16.31 -38.56
N VAL A 277 2.19 17.54 -38.03
CA VAL A 277 0.94 18.04 -37.43
C VAL A 277 0.02 18.55 -38.55
N THR A 278 -0.88 17.68 -39.01
CA THR A 278 -1.84 17.99 -40.09
C THR A 278 -3.20 18.48 -39.59
N ARG A 279 -3.57 18.13 -38.34
CA ARG A 279 -4.82 18.53 -37.69
C ARG A 279 -4.51 19.19 -36.36
N SER A 280 -5.28 20.22 -36.02
CA SER A 280 -5.28 20.86 -34.72
C SER A 280 -6.69 20.85 -34.14
N PRO A 281 -6.88 20.48 -32.87
CA PRO A 281 -5.84 20.23 -31.88
C PRO A 281 -5.24 18.81 -31.96
N ALA A 282 -3.97 18.67 -31.58
CA ALA A 282 -3.24 17.40 -31.56
C ALA A 282 -2.43 17.25 -30.27
N TYR A 283 -2.56 16.07 -29.65
CA TYR A 283 -1.80 15.66 -28.47
C TYR A 283 -0.69 14.72 -28.93
N VAL A 284 0.57 15.16 -28.78
CA VAL A 284 1.73 14.47 -29.34
C VAL A 284 2.72 14.15 -28.24
N LEU A 285 2.98 12.87 -28.04
CA LEU A 285 4.04 12.40 -27.16
C LEU A 285 5.30 12.19 -27.99
N LYS A 286 6.34 12.98 -27.70
CA LYS A 286 7.68 12.79 -28.25
C LYS A 286 8.55 12.09 -27.20
N THR A 287 9.04 10.92 -27.54
CA THR A 287 10.06 10.19 -26.77
C THR A 287 11.38 10.18 -27.58
N PRO A 288 12.54 9.88 -26.97
CA PRO A 288 13.80 9.74 -27.71
C PRO A 288 13.74 8.70 -28.84
N GLU A 289 12.83 7.73 -28.73
CA GLU A 289 12.70 6.63 -29.69
C GLU A 289 11.75 6.94 -30.85
N GLY A 290 10.79 7.87 -30.67
CA GLY A 290 9.77 8.13 -31.68
C GLY A 290 8.70 9.12 -31.24
N VAL A 291 7.72 9.30 -32.12
CA VAL A 291 6.60 10.23 -31.94
C VAL A 291 5.30 9.45 -31.97
N TYR A 292 4.46 9.67 -30.96
CA TYR A 292 3.16 9.02 -30.82
C TYR A 292 2.03 10.05 -30.75
N TRP A 293 0.93 9.78 -31.46
CA TRP A 293 -0.23 10.66 -31.57
C TRP A 293 -1.36 10.16 -30.69
N TYR A 294 -1.59 10.82 -29.56
CA TYR A 294 -2.63 10.44 -28.62
C TYR A 294 -4.02 10.81 -29.16
N GLY A 295 -4.97 9.88 -29.05
CA GLY A 295 -6.32 9.99 -29.59
C GLY A 295 -6.49 9.31 -30.96
N SER A 296 -5.42 8.75 -31.53
CA SER A 296 -5.48 8.01 -32.80
C SER A 296 -5.85 6.54 -32.60
N SER A 297 -5.60 5.98 -31.42
CA SER A 297 -5.87 4.58 -31.10
C SER A 297 -7.23 4.42 -30.39
N PRO A 298 -7.90 3.27 -30.56
CA PRO A 298 -9.16 3.00 -29.86
C PRO A 298 -8.95 2.99 -28.34
N GLY A 299 -9.90 3.55 -27.60
CA GLY A 299 -9.86 3.64 -26.13
C GLY A 299 -9.08 4.83 -25.58
N GLU A 300 -8.48 5.66 -26.43
CA GLU A 300 -7.84 6.92 -26.03
C GLU A 300 -8.88 8.03 -25.99
N ILE A 301 -9.19 8.50 -24.79
CA ILE A 301 -10.25 9.49 -24.53
C ILE A 301 -9.62 10.72 -23.90
N LEU A 302 -10.12 11.91 -24.24
CA LEU A 302 -9.67 13.17 -23.65
C LEU A 302 -10.20 13.36 -22.22
N SER A 303 -9.65 12.59 -21.28
CA SER A 303 -10.01 12.61 -19.87
C SER A 303 -8.75 12.54 -19.00
N VAL A 304 -8.77 13.24 -17.85
CA VAL A 304 -7.68 13.24 -16.86
C VAL A 304 -7.24 11.81 -16.52
N SER A 305 -8.22 10.93 -16.26
CA SER A 305 -7.95 9.55 -15.83
C SER A 305 -7.34 8.69 -16.95
N ALA A 306 -7.81 8.86 -18.19
CA ALA A 306 -7.34 8.09 -19.33
C ALA A 306 -5.91 8.48 -19.71
N MET A 307 -5.65 9.80 -19.77
CA MET A 307 -4.31 10.33 -20.01
C MET A 307 -3.33 9.99 -18.88
N ASP A 308 -3.75 10.09 -17.61
CA ASP A 308 -2.92 9.69 -16.45
C ASP A 308 -2.52 8.21 -16.54
N THR A 309 -3.46 7.33 -16.88
CA THR A 309 -3.19 5.89 -17.04
C THR A 309 -2.22 5.62 -18.18
N PHE A 310 -2.36 6.33 -19.31
CA PHE A 310 -1.45 6.25 -20.45
C PHE A 310 -0.03 6.71 -20.09
N LEU A 311 0.11 7.87 -19.45
CA LEU A 311 1.42 8.41 -19.09
C LEU A 311 2.10 7.57 -17.99
N ARG A 312 1.33 7.00 -17.05
CA ARG A 312 1.84 6.01 -16.07
C ARG A 312 2.30 4.71 -16.73
N SER A 313 1.69 4.27 -17.81
CA SER A 313 2.14 3.05 -18.50
C SER A 313 3.48 3.30 -19.21
N ILE A 314 3.62 4.42 -19.91
CA ILE A 314 4.85 4.81 -20.63
C ILE A 314 6.03 5.08 -19.68
N GLN A 315 5.77 5.76 -18.56
CA GLN A 315 6.81 6.13 -17.59
C GLN A 315 6.34 5.85 -16.16
N PRO A 316 6.33 4.57 -15.75
CA PRO A 316 5.85 4.16 -14.44
C PRO A 316 6.80 4.61 -13.33
N GLU A 317 6.24 4.91 -12.16
CA GLU A 317 7.03 5.05 -10.94
C GLU A 317 7.33 3.68 -10.33
N VAL A 318 8.37 3.61 -9.51
CA VAL A 318 8.69 2.37 -8.76
C VAL A 318 7.51 1.93 -7.89
N ASN A 319 6.75 2.91 -7.36
CA ASN A 319 5.53 2.66 -6.61
C ASN A 319 4.43 2.02 -7.48
N ASP A 320 4.25 2.48 -8.72
CA ASP A 320 3.23 1.91 -9.63
C ASP A 320 3.54 0.44 -9.95
N VAL A 321 4.81 0.11 -10.21
CA VAL A 321 5.26 -1.27 -10.46
C VAL A 321 5.07 -2.14 -9.22
N PHE A 322 5.34 -1.60 -8.03
CA PHE A 322 5.11 -2.30 -6.77
C PHE A 322 3.63 -2.57 -6.50
N VAL A 323 2.75 -1.59 -6.72
CA VAL A 323 1.30 -1.78 -6.55
C VAL A 323 0.76 -2.82 -7.53
N LEU A 324 1.24 -2.80 -8.78
CA LEU A 324 0.87 -3.80 -9.78
C LEU A 324 1.34 -5.21 -9.39
N SER A 325 2.57 -5.36 -8.88
CA SER A 325 3.08 -6.66 -8.42
C SER A 325 2.31 -7.19 -7.21
N LEU A 326 1.96 -6.30 -6.27
CA LEU A 326 1.12 -6.61 -5.12
C LEU A 326 -0.27 -7.09 -5.55
N LEU A 327 -0.90 -6.40 -6.53
CA LEU A 327 -2.19 -6.81 -7.08
C LEU A 327 -2.11 -8.19 -7.73
N LEU A 328 -1.09 -8.43 -8.57
CA LEU A 328 -0.93 -9.70 -9.28
C LEU A 328 -0.69 -10.88 -8.32
N ILE A 329 0.13 -10.67 -7.29
CA ILE A 329 0.44 -11.70 -6.29
C ILE A 329 -0.77 -12.00 -5.41
N ASN A 330 -1.56 -10.98 -5.04
CA ASN A 330 -2.81 -11.19 -4.32
C ASN A 330 -3.82 -11.96 -5.18
N LEU A 331 -4.01 -11.60 -6.46
CA LEU A 331 -4.85 -12.40 -7.37
C LEU A 331 -4.35 -13.85 -7.45
N LEU A 332 -3.04 -14.07 -7.55
CA LEU A 332 -2.48 -15.42 -7.57
C LEU A 332 -2.74 -16.20 -6.27
N ALA A 333 -2.71 -15.54 -5.11
CA ALA A 333 -3.00 -16.15 -3.80
C ALA A 333 -4.48 -16.53 -3.67
N TRP A 334 -5.40 -15.69 -4.17
CA TRP A 334 -6.83 -15.98 -4.17
C TRP A 334 -7.20 -17.24 -4.98
N MET A 335 -6.39 -17.63 -5.97
CA MET A 335 -6.59 -18.90 -6.70
C MET A 335 -6.49 -20.14 -5.80
N ASP A 336 -5.77 -20.06 -4.66
CA ASP A 336 -5.64 -21.19 -3.74
C ASP A 336 -6.96 -21.62 -3.10
N LEU A 337 -7.91 -20.69 -2.96
CA LEU A 337 -9.26 -21.01 -2.47
C LEU A 337 -9.98 -22.03 -3.38
N PHE A 338 -9.70 -21.99 -4.68
CA PHE A 338 -10.32 -22.87 -5.68
C PHE A 338 -9.52 -24.15 -5.94
N ILE A 339 -8.20 -24.09 -5.85
CA ILE A 339 -7.33 -25.26 -6.10
C ILE A 339 -7.33 -26.22 -4.90
N THR A 340 -7.42 -25.70 -3.67
CA THR A 340 -7.38 -26.54 -2.46
C THR A 340 -8.68 -27.32 -2.27
N GLN A 341 -8.57 -28.65 -2.26
CA GLN A 341 -9.71 -29.54 -2.00
C GLN A 341 -9.80 -29.84 -0.49
N GLY A 342 -11.02 -29.85 0.04
CA GLY A 342 -11.30 -30.01 1.48
C GLY A 342 -12.47 -29.14 1.94
N ALA A 343 -12.75 -29.12 3.23
CA ALA A 343 -13.79 -28.25 3.79
C ALA A 343 -13.47 -26.77 3.62
N THR A 344 -14.51 -25.94 3.70
CA THR A 344 -14.42 -24.48 3.58
C THR A 344 -13.42 -23.89 4.57
N VAL A 345 -13.41 -24.35 5.83
CA VAL A 345 -12.48 -23.88 6.86
C VAL A 345 -11.03 -24.12 6.46
N LYS A 346 -10.72 -25.31 5.94
CA LYS A 346 -9.38 -25.65 5.43
C LYS A 346 -8.96 -24.72 4.29
N ARG A 347 -9.86 -24.44 3.35
CA ARG A 347 -9.61 -23.51 2.23
C ARG A 347 -9.29 -22.09 2.72
N PHE A 348 -10.05 -21.57 3.69
CA PHE A 348 -9.83 -20.24 4.25
C PHE A 348 -8.51 -20.13 5.04
N VAL A 349 -8.19 -21.13 5.85
CA VAL A 349 -6.93 -21.12 6.62
C VAL A 349 -5.72 -21.19 5.70
N VAL A 350 -5.78 -22.01 4.64
CA VAL A 350 -4.73 -22.02 3.62
C VAL A 350 -4.65 -20.68 2.90
N LEU A 351 -5.77 -20.05 2.55
CA LEU A 351 -5.78 -18.72 1.92
C LEU A 351 -5.11 -17.65 2.78
N ILE A 352 -5.41 -17.58 4.08
CA ILE A 352 -4.79 -16.61 4.99
C ILE A 352 -3.28 -16.83 5.06
N ARG A 353 -2.86 -18.10 5.16
CA ARG A 353 -1.44 -18.47 5.16
C ARG A 353 -0.75 -18.11 3.84
N THR A 354 -1.38 -18.35 2.69
CA THR A 354 -0.78 -18.07 1.38
C THR A 354 -0.72 -16.56 1.11
N LEU A 355 -1.75 -15.80 1.47
CA LEU A 355 -1.74 -14.34 1.40
C LEU A 355 -0.63 -13.73 2.27
N GLY A 356 -0.52 -14.18 3.52
CA GLY A 356 0.52 -13.70 4.43
C GLY A 356 1.92 -14.05 3.92
N THR A 357 2.16 -15.31 3.56
CA THR A 357 3.48 -15.74 3.06
C THR A 357 3.87 -15.04 1.76
N TYR A 358 2.97 -14.90 0.79
CA TYR A 358 3.29 -14.29 -0.50
C TYR A 358 3.53 -12.79 -0.39
N ASN A 359 2.72 -12.07 0.39
CA ASN A 359 2.94 -10.64 0.62
C ASN A 359 4.22 -10.39 1.42
N CYS A 360 4.54 -11.22 2.43
CA CYS A 360 5.82 -11.13 3.15
C CYS A 360 7.01 -11.38 2.21
N ILE A 361 6.95 -12.42 1.37
CA ILE A 361 8.01 -12.70 0.39
C ILE A 361 8.14 -11.54 -0.60
N LEU A 362 7.04 -10.99 -1.10
CA LEU A 362 7.05 -9.83 -1.99
C LEU A 362 7.75 -8.64 -1.34
N LEU A 363 7.34 -8.25 -0.13
CA LEU A 363 7.92 -7.13 0.61
C LEU A 363 9.41 -7.32 0.86
N VAL A 364 9.81 -8.50 1.37
CA VAL A 364 11.22 -8.83 1.62
C VAL A 364 12.02 -8.85 0.32
N SER A 365 11.46 -9.35 -0.78
CA SER A 365 12.13 -9.38 -2.09
C SER A 365 12.27 -8.00 -2.73
N TRP A 366 11.41 -7.03 -2.38
CA TRP A 366 11.46 -5.69 -2.97
C TRP A 366 12.55 -4.81 -2.37
N LEU A 367 12.90 -5.02 -1.10
CA LEU A 367 14.02 -4.34 -0.44
C LEU A 367 15.36 -4.46 -1.20
N PRO A 368 15.84 -5.66 -1.57
CA PRO A 368 17.07 -5.78 -2.36
C PRO A 368 16.89 -5.25 -3.79
N VAL A 369 15.69 -5.34 -4.39
CA VAL A 369 15.44 -4.73 -5.72
C VAL A 369 15.61 -3.22 -5.67
N LEU A 370 15.10 -2.55 -4.65
CA LEU A 370 15.29 -1.11 -4.44
C LEU A 370 16.77 -0.76 -4.23
N ALA A 371 17.51 -1.58 -3.46
CA ALA A 371 18.94 -1.39 -3.27
C ALA A 371 19.73 -1.57 -4.59
N LEU A 372 19.35 -2.55 -5.42
CA LEU A 372 19.95 -2.78 -6.72
C LEU A 372 19.68 -1.63 -7.69
N LEU A 373 18.46 -1.07 -7.69
CA LEU A 373 18.10 0.08 -8.53
C LEU A 373 18.89 1.36 -8.18
N GLN A 374 19.53 1.43 -7.00
CA GLN A 374 20.41 2.55 -6.62
C GLN A 374 21.84 2.39 -7.15
N LEU A 375 22.21 1.22 -7.69
CA LEU A 375 23.57 0.99 -8.19
C LEU A 375 23.73 1.58 -9.60
N PRO A 376 24.76 2.41 -9.85
CA PRO A 376 24.95 3.09 -11.13
C PRO A 376 25.20 2.14 -12.31
N TYR A 377 25.67 0.91 -12.04
CA TYR A 377 25.87 -0.10 -13.09
C TYR A 377 24.56 -0.61 -13.71
N LEU A 378 23.44 -0.52 -12.98
CA LEU A 378 22.13 -0.96 -13.46
C LEU A 378 21.35 0.14 -14.19
N ASP A 379 21.87 1.36 -14.28
CA ASP A 379 21.26 2.47 -15.05
C ASP A 379 21.09 2.12 -16.54
N SER A 380 22.04 1.36 -17.10
CA SER A 380 21.95 0.88 -18.49
C SER A 380 20.81 -0.13 -18.68
N PHE A 381 20.63 -1.05 -17.71
CA PHE A 381 19.52 -2.00 -17.75
C PHE A 381 18.18 -1.29 -17.56
N TYR A 382 18.10 -0.34 -16.63
CA TYR A 382 16.91 0.47 -16.40
C TYR A 382 16.52 1.26 -17.64
N SER A 383 17.45 1.99 -18.25
CA SER A 383 17.19 2.76 -19.48
C SER A 383 16.77 1.87 -20.66
N TYR A 384 17.38 0.69 -20.84
CA TYR A 384 16.97 -0.27 -21.86
C TYR A 384 15.56 -0.84 -21.60
N SER A 385 15.24 -1.18 -20.34
CA SER A 385 13.92 -1.68 -19.98
C SER A 385 12.82 -0.64 -20.18
N LEU A 386 13.09 0.63 -19.85
CA LEU A 386 12.18 1.74 -20.15
C LEU A 386 12.01 1.93 -21.66
N LYS A 387 13.08 1.80 -22.44
CA LYS A 387 13.00 1.88 -23.91
C LYS A 387 12.09 0.79 -24.47
N LEU A 388 12.23 -0.44 -24.00
CA LEU A 388 11.38 -1.56 -24.39
C LEU A 388 9.93 -1.32 -23.97
N LEU A 389 9.70 -0.82 -22.75
CA LEU A 389 8.37 -0.52 -22.23
C LEU A 389 7.67 0.54 -23.09
N ARG A 390 8.34 1.66 -23.38
CA ARG A 390 7.81 2.73 -24.24
C ARG A 390 7.45 2.19 -25.62
N TYR A 391 8.33 1.40 -26.23
CA TYR A 391 8.05 0.78 -27.52
C TYR A 391 6.81 -0.11 -27.45
N ALA A 392 6.72 -0.99 -26.44
CA ALA A 392 5.57 -1.86 -26.23
C ALA A 392 4.28 -1.05 -26.02
N ASP A 393 4.30 0.02 -25.22
CA ASP A 393 3.15 0.85 -24.91
C ASP A 393 2.56 1.60 -26.11
N THR A 394 3.40 1.94 -27.09
CA THR A 394 2.96 2.56 -28.35
C THR A 394 2.31 1.57 -29.32
N THR A 395 2.39 0.26 -29.05
CA THR A 395 1.74 -0.74 -29.89
C THR A 395 0.22 -0.76 -29.70
N ARG A 396 -0.49 -1.09 -30.79
CA ARG A 396 -1.96 -1.19 -30.77
C ARG A 396 -2.47 -2.25 -29.79
N MET A 397 -1.72 -3.32 -29.55
CA MET A 397 -2.11 -4.37 -28.60
C MET A 397 -2.16 -3.85 -27.16
N VAL A 398 -1.13 -3.14 -26.72
CA VAL A 398 -1.09 -2.58 -25.36
C VAL A 398 -2.16 -1.49 -25.20
N CYS A 399 -2.44 -0.72 -26.25
CA CYS A 399 -3.54 0.25 -26.23
C CYS A 399 -4.90 -0.42 -25.96
N LEU A 400 -5.17 -1.57 -26.60
CA LEU A 400 -6.40 -2.35 -26.34
C LEU A 400 -6.43 -2.91 -24.91
N VAL A 401 -5.33 -3.50 -24.43
CA VAL A 401 -5.23 -4.00 -23.06
C VAL A 401 -5.48 -2.88 -22.03
N ARG A 402 -4.95 -1.69 -22.29
CA ARG A 402 -5.17 -0.50 -21.45
C ARG A 402 -6.64 -0.06 -21.46
N ALA A 403 -7.29 -0.08 -22.62
CA ALA A 403 -8.71 0.21 -22.74
C ALA A 403 -9.56 -0.82 -21.97
N ASP A 404 -9.25 -2.11 -22.09
CA ASP A 404 -9.94 -3.18 -21.36
C ASP A 404 -9.72 -3.03 -19.85
N TRP A 405 -8.50 -2.70 -19.41
CA TRP A 405 -8.20 -2.45 -17.99
C TRP A 405 -9.00 -1.28 -17.42
N THR A 406 -9.11 -0.17 -18.15
CA THR A 406 -9.93 0.97 -17.72
C THR A 406 -11.43 0.62 -17.68
N PHE A 407 -11.90 -0.21 -18.61
CA PHE A 407 -13.27 -0.74 -18.58
C PHE A 407 -13.54 -1.60 -17.35
N TYR A 408 -12.70 -2.60 -17.05
CA TYR A 408 -12.88 -3.49 -15.90
C TYR A 408 -12.68 -2.80 -14.55
N SER A 409 -11.72 -1.88 -14.44
CA SER A 409 -11.53 -1.09 -13.21
C SER A 409 -12.73 -0.19 -12.90
N SER A 410 -13.44 0.29 -13.92
CA SER A 410 -14.69 1.04 -13.72
C SER A 410 -15.90 0.18 -13.31
N HIS A 411 -15.82 -1.15 -13.48
CA HIS A 411 -16.85 -2.12 -13.12
C HIS A 411 -16.28 -3.25 -12.25
N PRO A 412 -15.93 -2.97 -10.98
CA PRO A 412 -15.29 -3.94 -10.10
C PRO A 412 -16.16 -5.18 -9.84
N THR A 413 -17.49 -5.03 -9.87
CA THR A 413 -18.44 -6.14 -9.70
C THR A 413 -18.36 -7.14 -10.86
N LEU A 414 -18.24 -6.65 -12.10
CA LEU A 414 -18.07 -7.51 -13.27
C LEU A 414 -16.77 -8.28 -13.18
N PHE A 415 -15.66 -7.58 -12.90
CA PHE A 415 -14.34 -8.21 -12.73
C PHE A 415 -14.32 -9.26 -11.62
N LEU A 416 -14.94 -8.98 -10.46
CA LEU A 416 -15.00 -9.95 -9.37
C LEU A 416 -15.90 -11.14 -9.72
N SER A 417 -17.03 -10.90 -10.39
CA SER A 417 -17.96 -11.96 -10.79
C SER A 417 -17.33 -12.93 -11.80
N THR A 418 -16.61 -12.42 -12.80
CA THR A 418 -15.93 -13.24 -13.81
C THR A 418 -14.76 -14.01 -13.20
N TYR A 419 -14.04 -13.40 -12.26
CA TYR A 419 -12.99 -14.07 -11.50
C TYR A 419 -13.51 -15.24 -10.66
N LEU A 420 -14.61 -15.02 -9.92
CA LEU A 420 -15.26 -16.06 -9.13
C LEU A 420 -15.79 -17.20 -10.02
N ALA A 421 -16.43 -16.86 -11.15
CA ALA A 421 -16.90 -17.86 -12.11
C ALA A 421 -15.74 -18.69 -12.68
N HIS A 422 -14.63 -18.05 -13.06
CA HIS A 422 -13.42 -18.74 -13.50
C HIS A 422 -12.84 -19.65 -12.40
N GLY A 423 -12.75 -19.15 -11.17
CA GLY A 423 -12.32 -19.94 -10.02
C GLY A 423 -13.18 -21.17 -9.77
N LEU A 424 -14.52 -21.03 -9.86
CA LEU A 424 -15.46 -22.15 -9.72
C LEU A 424 -15.31 -23.16 -10.87
N LEU A 425 -15.06 -22.71 -12.10
CA LEU A 425 -14.75 -23.60 -13.23
C LEU A 425 -13.46 -24.39 -12.97
N VAL A 426 -12.41 -23.73 -12.46
CA VAL A 426 -11.16 -24.40 -12.08
C VAL A 426 -11.40 -25.43 -10.97
N ASP A 427 -12.16 -25.09 -9.92
CA ASP A 427 -12.54 -26.03 -8.85
C ASP A 427 -13.32 -27.23 -9.41
N PHE A 428 -14.24 -27.00 -10.36
CA PHE A 428 -14.99 -28.06 -11.03
C PHE A 428 -14.08 -29.00 -11.84
N PHE A 429 -13.15 -28.45 -12.63
CA PHE A 429 -12.20 -29.27 -13.41
C PHE A 429 -11.26 -30.06 -12.51
N GLU A 430 -10.75 -29.46 -11.43
CA GLU A 430 -9.90 -30.16 -10.46
C GLU A 430 -10.66 -31.27 -9.71
N LYS A 431 -11.93 -31.03 -9.34
CA LYS A 431 -12.81 -32.08 -8.80
C LYS A 431 -13.01 -33.22 -9.78
N LYS A 432 -13.32 -32.92 -11.05
CA LYS A 432 -13.51 -33.94 -12.10
C LYS A 432 -12.24 -34.74 -12.37
N ARG A 433 -11.09 -34.07 -12.46
CA ARG A 433 -9.78 -34.70 -12.65
C ARG A 433 -9.48 -35.72 -11.54
N ARG A 434 -9.78 -35.36 -10.29
CA ARG A 434 -9.53 -36.22 -9.12
C ARG A 434 -10.62 -37.26 -8.87
N CYS A 435 -11.87 -37.03 -9.23
CA CYS A 435 -12.91 -38.09 -9.20
C CYS A 435 -12.53 -39.28 -10.09
N SER A 436 -11.83 -39.03 -11.20
CA SER A 436 -11.26 -40.10 -12.02
C SER A 436 -10.14 -40.90 -11.33
N THR A 437 -9.60 -40.39 -10.22
CA THR A 437 -8.49 -40.97 -9.44
C THR A 437 -8.95 -41.42 -8.04
N ARG A 438 -10.21 -41.16 -7.66
CA ARG A 438 -10.74 -41.30 -6.29
C ARG A 438 -11.51 -42.60 -6.14
N SER A 439 -10.78 -43.71 -6.17
CA SER A 439 -11.21 -44.99 -5.59
C SER A 439 -10.52 -45.29 -4.25
N GLN A 440 -9.71 -44.36 -3.72
CA GLN A 440 -8.90 -44.62 -2.52
C GLN A 440 -8.53 -43.28 -1.85
N GLU A 441 -9.19 -42.93 -0.74
CA GLU A 441 -8.87 -41.88 0.27
C GLU A 441 -10.14 -41.13 0.69
N GLU A 442 -10.81 -41.71 1.69
CA GLU A 442 -11.90 -41.10 2.44
C GLU A 442 -11.37 -40.28 3.63
N GLY A 443 -11.87 -39.05 3.74
CA GLY A 443 -12.29 -38.41 4.99
C GLY A 443 -11.33 -38.34 6.18
N SER A 444 -10.34 -37.45 6.13
CA SER A 444 -9.85 -36.83 7.37
C SER A 444 -10.84 -35.75 7.83
N THR A 445 -11.17 -35.74 9.11
CA THR A 445 -12.14 -34.79 9.67
C THR A 445 -11.51 -33.39 9.83
N ASN A 446 -12.33 -32.33 9.79
CA ASN A 446 -11.83 -30.94 9.81
C ASN A 446 -11.00 -30.59 11.06
N LEU A 447 -11.28 -31.26 12.17
CA LEU A 447 -10.61 -31.08 13.45
C LEU A 447 -9.19 -31.66 13.45
N GLU A 448 -9.00 -32.87 12.91
CA GLU A 448 -7.68 -33.51 12.81
C GLU A 448 -6.72 -32.70 11.91
N TRP A 449 -7.25 -32.14 10.83
CA TRP A 449 -6.45 -31.27 9.95
C TRP A 449 -6.08 -29.94 10.63
N LEU A 450 -6.99 -29.31 11.37
CA LEU A 450 -6.70 -28.08 12.10
C LEU A 450 -5.71 -28.32 13.25
N ALA A 451 -5.83 -29.44 13.97
CA ALA A 451 -4.92 -29.83 15.03
C ALA A 451 -3.49 -30.01 14.52
N SER A 452 -3.30 -30.76 13.42
CA SER A 452 -1.98 -30.93 12.80
C SER A 452 -1.38 -29.62 12.27
N LEU A 453 -2.21 -28.68 11.81
CA LEU A 453 -1.75 -27.36 11.41
C LEU A 453 -1.30 -26.52 12.61
N TRP A 454 -2.03 -26.59 13.72
CA TRP A 454 -1.73 -25.89 14.96
C TRP A 454 -0.46 -26.41 15.62
N GLU A 455 -0.25 -27.73 15.63
CA GLU A 455 1.00 -28.37 16.07
C GLU A 455 2.21 -27.87 15.27
N TRP A 456 2.07 -27.75 13.94
CA TRP A 456 3.11 -27.18 13.09
C TRP A 456 3.38 -25.69 13.42
N TYR A 457 2.34 -24.86 13.59
CA TYR A 457 2.52 -23.45 13.97
C TYR A 457 3.18 -23.30 15.34
N SER A 458 2.78 -24.12 16.31
CA SER A 458 3.36 -24.15 17.66
C SER A 458 4.84 -24.54 17.61
N SER A 459 5.21 -25.48 16.71
CA SER A 459 6.60 -25.88 16.49
C SER A 459 7.48 -24.77 15.89
N CYS A 460 6.91 -23.88 15.06
CA CYS A 460 7.63 -22.77 14.44
C CYS A 460 7.74 -21.53 15.34
N LEU A 461 6.79 -21.34 16.27
CA LEU A 461 6.77 -20.21 17.21
C LEU A 461 7.62 -20.46 18.46
N LEU A 462 7.97 -21.72 18.77
CA LEU A 462 8.73 -22.10 19.96
C LEU A 462 9.98 -22.90 19.60
N PRO A 463 11.15 -22.26 19.36
CA PRO A 463 12.41 -22.98 19.14
C PRO A 463 13.06 -23.50 20.44
N ILE A 464 12.43 -23.37 21.60
CA ILE A 464 13.03 -23.76 22.88
C ILE A 464 12.00 -24.56 23.68
N THR A 465 11.90 -25.86 23.39
CA THR A 465 11.74 -26.95 24.37
C THR A 465 11.51 -28.24 23.60
N SER A 466 12.57 -28.78 23.01
CA SER A 466 12.60 -30.21 22.72
C SER A 466 12.77 -30.96 24.04
N LEU A 467 11.66 -31.27 24.72
CA LEU A 467 11.64 -32.38 25.67
C LEU A 467 10.26 -33.03 25.61
N HIS A 468 10.14 -34.00 24.70
CA HIS A 468 9.03 -34.94 24.69
C HIS A 468 9.04 -35.73 26.00
N SER A 469 7.90 -35.76 26.69
CA SER A 469 7.40 -36.98 27.36
C SER A 469 5.92 -36.78 27.69
N ASP A 470 5.10 -37.44 26.89
CA ASP A 470 3.79 -38.06 27.15
C ASP A 470 2.83 -37.51 28.23
N SER A 471 1.67 -37.11 27.69
CA SER A 471 0.29 -37.35 28.16
C SER A 471 -0.16 -36.87 29.54
N GLU A 472 -0.91 -35.78 29.54
CA GLU A 472 -2.31 -35.61 30.01
C GLU A 472 -2.52 -34.12 30.32
N TRP A 473 -2.91 -33.35 29.29
CA TRP A 473 -3.24 -31.94 29.42
C TRP A 473 -4.75 -31.77 29.25
N ASP A 474 -5.50 -32.05 30.31
CA ASP A 474 -6.87 -31.57 30.50
C ASP A 474 -7.10 -31.33 31.99
N GLU A 475 -6.35 -30.38 32.56
CA GLU A 475 -6.75 -29.50 33.67
C GLU A 475 -5.57 -28.56 33.98
N ASP A 476 -5.87 -27.33 34.38
CA ASP A 476 -4.94 -26.35 34.96
C ASP A 476 -4.08 -25.46 34.03
N THR A 477 -4.75 -24.64 33.22
CA THR A 477 -4.16 -23.38 32.68
C THR A 477 -3.76 -22.38 33.77
N ASN A 478 -4.30 -22.52 34.99
CA ASN A 478 -3.90 -21.71 36.15
C ASN A 478 -2.50 -22.10 36.70
N PHE A 479 -2.06 -23.34 36.52
CA PHE A 479 -0.73 -23.79 36.98
C PHE A 479 0.42 -23.21 36.14
N LEU A 480 0.18 -22.89 34.88
CA LEU A 480 1.20 -22.30 33.99
C LEU A 480 1.51 -20.84 34.38
N PHE A 481 0.53 -20.08 34.87
CA PHE A 481 0.77 -18.73 35.38
C PHE A 481 1.53 -18.76 36.72
N GLU A 482 1.25 -19.75 37.58
CA GLU A 482 1.92 -19.91 38.87
C GLU A 482 3.37 -20.37 38.70
N ARG A 483 3.67 -21.22 37.70
CA ARG A 483 5.04 -21.65 37.33
C ARG A 483 5.89 -20.57 36.64
N LEU A 484 5.28 -19.54 36.06
CA LEU A 484 6.03 -18.40 35.52
C LEU A 484 6.34 -17.35 36.59
N ALA A 485 5.59 -17.35 37.71
CA ALA A 485 5.76 -16.39 38.80
C ALA A 485 6.92 -16.75 39.76
N PHE A 486 7.41 -18.00 39.75
CA PHE A 486 8.51 -18.43 40.62
C PHE A 486 9.50 -19.33 39.87
N PRO A 487 10.80 -18.97 39.78
CA PRO A 487 11.79 -19.84 39.16
C PRO A 487 12.11 -21.03 40.09
N ASP A 488 11.51 -22.19 39.80
CA ASP A 488 11.69 -23.44 40.56
C ASP A 488 13.16 -23.91 40.59
N LEU A 489 13.84 -23.70 41.72
CA LEU A 489 15.14 -24.29 42.02
C LEU A 489 14.99 -25.44 43.04
N TRP A 490 15.13 -26.67 42.52
CA TRP A 490 15.63 -27.89 43.17
C TRP A 490 14.96 -28.40 44.46
N LEU A 491 13.77 -29.00 44.37
CA LEU A 491 13.38 -30.12 45.25
C LEU A 491 12.58 -31.14 44.43
N ARG A 492 13.01 -32.42 44.41
CA ARG A 492 12.25 -33.52 43.81
C ARG A 492 12.00 -34.60 44.87
N PRO A 493 10.76 -35.06 45.08
CA PRO A 493 10.50 -36.22 45.92
C PRO A 493 10.95 -37.48 45.17
N LEU A 494 11.70 -38.36 45.85
CA LEU A 494 12.09 -39.66 45.30
C LEU A 494 10.95 -40.65 45.58
N THR A 495 10.15 -40.99 44.57
CA THR A 495 9.20 -42.10 44.64
C THR A 495 9.95 -43.43 44.44
N HIS A 496 9.71 -44.38 45.36
CA HIS A 496 10.37 -45.68 45.41
C HIS A 496 10.15 -46.51 44.12
N THR A 497 11.18 -46.69 43.30
CA THR A 497 11.31 -47.85 42.39
C THR A 497 12.56 -48.63 42.77
N LEU A 498 12.44 -49.45 43.82
CA LEU A 498 13.46 -50.45 44.15
C LEU A 498 13.42 -51.57 43.09
N GLN A 499 14.29 -51.47 42.09
CA GLN A 499 14.60 -52.56 41.19
C GLN A 499 15.57 -53.51 41.92
N ARG A 500 15.04 -54.66 42.32
CA ARG A 500 15.71 -55.69 43.13
C ARG A 500 16.69 -56.49 42.26
N THR A 501 17.99 -56.36 42.49
CA THR A 501 19.01 -57.31 42.03
C THR A 501 19.65 -58.02 43.24
N GLY A 502 19.50 -59.35 43.33
CA GLY A 502 20.41 -60.25 44.05
C GLY A 502 20.17 -60.57 45.54
N ALA A 503 19.53 -61.72 45.80
CA ALA A 503 19.72 -62.66 46.95
C ALA A 503 19.24 -62.24 48.39
N PRO A 504 19.17 -63.17 49.37
CA PRO A 504 17.97 -63.97 49.65
C PRO A 504 17.28 -63.64 50.99
N ALA A 505 16.13 -64.29 51.16
CA ALA A 505 15.11 -64.17 52.20
C ALA A 505 15.58 -63.95 53.65
N GLN A 506 14.91 -63.03 54.35
CA GLN A 506 14.42 -63.25 55.70
C GLN A 506 13.16 -62.43 55.98
N SER A 507 12.19 -63.14 56.55
CA SER A 507 10.82 -62.76 56.88
C SER A 507 10.77 -61.52 57.80
N LEU A 508 9.86 -60.57 57.52
CA LEU A 508 9.12 -59.92 58.61
C LEU A 508 7.72 -59.51 58.15
N ARG A 509 6.74 -59.94 58.96
CA ARG A 509 5.30 -59.78 58.79
C ARG A 509 4.89 -58.31 58.75
N THR A 510 3.95 -58.02 57.86
CA THR A 510 3.21 -56.76 57.78
C THR A 510 2.15 -56.66 58.89
N THR A 511 2.07 -55.50 59.52
CA THR A 511 0.84 -54.97 60.15
C THR A 511 0.61 -53.54 59.65
N PRO A 512 -0.64 -53.08 59.50
CA PRO A 512 -0.99 -52.05 58.52
C PRO A 512 -1.21 -50.68 59.18
N SER A 513 -0.27 -49.77 58.99
CA SER A 513 -0.47 -48.32 59.11
C SER A 513 0.80 -47.60 58.69
N SER A 514 0.99 -47.37 57.39
CA SER A 514 2.10 -46.54 56.91
C SER A 514 1.54 -45.37 56.12
N VAL A 515 1.43 -44.23 56.79
CA VAL A 515 1.53 -42.92 56.15
C VAL A 515 2.77 -42.96 55.26
N ILE A 516 2.63 -42.63 53.98
CA ILE A 516 3.77 -42.53 53.07
C ILE A 516 4.60 -41.33 53.55
N GLU A 517 5.67 -41.58 54.29
CA GLU A 517 6.61 -40.53 54.69
C GLU A 517 7.46 -40.14 53.47
N LEU A 518 7.26 -38.92 52.97
CA LEU A 518 8.02 -38.36 51.87
C LEU A 518 9.46 -38.07 52.32
N LEU A 519 10.43 -38.61 51.56
CA LEU A 519 11.86 -38.37 51.75
C LEU A 519 12.36 -37.32 50.76
N MET A 520 13.10 -36.33 51.26
CA MET A 520 13.73 -35.28 50.50
C MET A 520 15.25 -35.41 50.51
N GLY A 521 15.86 -35.40 49.33
CA GLY A 521 17.31 -35.42 49.14
C GLY A 521 17.89 -34.02 48.96
N LEU A 522 18.95 -33.70 49.70
CA LEU A 522 19.74 -32.48 49.52
C LEU A 522 20.82 -32.65 48.42
N PRO A 523 21.35 -31.56 47.82
CA PRO A 523 22.34 -31.65 46.75
C PRO A 523 23.69 -32.27 47.14
N CYS A 524 23.92 -32.49 48.44
CA CYS A 524 25.06 -33.22 48.95
C CYS A 524 24.87 -34.75 48.92
N GLY A 525 23.67 -35.25 48.58
CA GLY A 525 23.33 -36.67 48.48
C GLY A 525 22.72 -37.29 49.75
N HIS A 526 22.51 -36.51 50.83
CA HIS A 526 21.84 -37.00 52.04
C HIS A 526 20.32 -36.79 51.93
N ALA A 527 19.55 -37.75 52.42
CA ALA A 527 18.08 -37.71 52.42
C ALA A 527 17.51 -37.70 53.84
N PHE A 528 16.40 -36.99 54.02
CA PHE A 528 15.71 -36.79 55.29
C PHE A 528 14.19 -36.82 55.07
N HIS A 529 13.40 -37.02 56.12
CA HIS A 529 11.95 -36.82 56.02
C HIS A 529 11.66 -35.36 55.66
N GLU A 530 10.71 -35.15 54.74
CA GLU A 530 10.32 -33.83 54.23
C GLU A 530 9.99 -32.87 55.37
N SER A 531 9.13 -33.32 56.29
CA SER A 531 8.70 -32.54 57.47
C SER A 531 9.86 -32.12 58.37
N CYS A 532 10.92 -32.92 58.47
CA CYS A 532 12.07 -32.60 59.31
C CYS A 532 13.04 -31.61 58.64
N ILE A 533 13.32 -31.79 57.34
CA ILE A 533 14.33 -30.97 56.67
C ILE A 533 13.79 -29.60 56.26
N VAL A 534 12.48 -29.47 56.00
CA VAL A 534 11.86 -28.17 55.73
C VAL A 534 11.94 -27.26 56.94
N VAL A 535 11.60 -27.78 58.13
CA VAL A 535 11.69 -27.02 59.39
C VAL A 535 13.13 -26.58 59.65
N TRP A 536 14.09 -27.49 59.48
CA TRP A 536 15.52 -27.17 59.65
C TRP A 536 16.02 -26.05 58.73
N LEU A 537 15.63 -26.07 57.44
CA LEU A 537 16.04 -25.05 56.48
C LEU A 537 15.29 -23.71 56.69
N ALA A 538 14.06 -23.76 57.21
CA ALA A 538 13.24 -22.59 57.49
C ALA A 538 13.72 -21.81 58.73
N GLU A 539 14.36 -22.47 59.70
CA GLU A 539 14.96 -21.86 60.89
C GLU A 539 16.28 -21.09 60.62
N GLY A 540 16.61 -20.83 59.35
CA GLY A 540 17.75 -20.01 58.93
C GLY A 540 19.08 -20.78 58.79
N GLN A 541 19.06 -22.09 58.97
CA GLN A 541 20.23 -22.95 58.77
C GLN A 541 20.22 -23.56 57.37
N HIS A 542 20.68 -22.80 56.36
CA HIS A 542 20.68 -23.20 54.95
C HIS A 542 21.76 -24.24 54.57
N CYS A 543 22.03 -25.18 55.46
CA CYS A 543 23.08 -26.20 55.33
C CYS A 543 22.56 -27.58 55.75
N CYS A 544 23.11 -28.63 55.14
CA CYS A 544 22.79 -30.01 55.49
C CYS A 544 23.12 -30.30 56.98
N PRO A 545 22.21 -30.92 57.76
CA PRO A 545 22.48 -31.28 59.16
C PRO A 545 23.71 -32.17 59.34
N VAL A 546 23.99 -33.05 58.37
CA VAL A 546 25.04 -34.07 58.46
C VAL A 546 26.40 -33.53 58.02
N CYS A 547 26.47 -32.90 56.84
CA CYS A 547 27.76 -32.48 56.26
C CYS A 547 27.94 -30.96 56.20
N ARG A 548 26.98 -30.18 56.69
CA ARG A 548 26.96 -28.70 56.70
C ARG A 548 27.13 -28.05 55.32
N TRP A 549 26.92 -28.81 54.26
CA TRP A 549 26.98 -28.28 52.89
C TRP A 549 25.75 -27.41 52.60
N CYS A 550 25.96 -26.24 51.99
CA CYS A 550 24.88 -25.31 51.66
C CYS A 550 23.81 -25.96 50.76
N SER A 551 22.54 -25.90 51.17
CA SER A 551 21.42 -26.56 50.48
C SER A 551 21.16 -26.02 49.07
N TYR A 552 21.64 -24.82 48.76
CA TYR A 552 21.51 -24.18 47.44
C TYR A 552 22.72 -24.42 46.51
N LYS A 553 23.81 -25.03 47.00
CA LYS A 553 25.01 -25.31 46.18
C LYS A 553 25.07 -26.78 45.79
N LYS A 554 24.98 -27.08 44.50
CA LYS A 554 25.17 -28.43 43.97
C LYS A 554 26.61 -28.89 44.18
N LYS A 555 26.80 -29.99 44.90
CA LYS A 555 28.14 -30.60 45.07
C LYS A 555 28.50 -31.30 43.76
N ARG A 556 29.60 -30.90 43.12
CA ARG A 556 30.12 -31.63 41.95
C ARG A 556 30.56 -33.01 42.42
N ALA A 557 30.06 -34.07 41.79
CA ALA A 557 30.48 -35.42 42.10
C ALA A 557 31.92 -35.62 41.63
N THR A 558 32.89 -35.60 42.56
CA THR A 558 34.27 -35.98 42.27
C THR A 558 34.40 -37.48 42.49
N THR A 559 34.75 -38.20 41.43
CA THR A 559 35.20 -39.59 41.46
C THR A 559 36.51 -39.71 42.28
N ALA A 560 36.51 -40.65 43.25
CA ALA A 560 37.51 -41.24 44.19
C ALA A 560 39.04 -40.95 44.03
N PRO A 561 39.94 -41.19 45.04
CA PRO A 561 39.83 -42.02 46.27
C PRO A 561 40.41 -41.41 47.60
N SER A 562 40.16 -42.14 48.71
CA SER A 562 40.84 -42.26 50.04
C SER A 562 41.61 -41.11 50.74
N THR A 563 41.45 -41.12 52.09
CA THR A 563 42.32 -40.67 53.22
C THR A 563 42.34 -39.21 53.74
N VAL A 564 41.59 -39.00 54.85
CA VAL A 564 41.78 -38.14 56.07
C VAL A 564 42.02 -36.59 55.93
N PRO A 565 41.83 -35.77 56.98
CA PRO A 565 40.75 -34.78 57.04
C PRO A 565 41.24 -33.31 57.02
N SER A 566 40.44 -32.39 56.48
CA SER A 566 40.63 -30.96 56.75
C SER A 566 39.29 -30.23 56.88
N GLU A 567 39.28 -29.25 57.77
CA GLU A 567 38.14 -28.59 58.42
C GLU A 567 37.08 -27.98 57.47
N PRO A 568 35.81 -27.86 57.94
CA PRO A 568 34.75 -27.22 57.16
C PRO A 568 34.84 -25.68 57.24
N PRO A 569 34.59 -24.94 56.14
CA PRO A 569 34.46 -23.49 56.20
C PRO A 569 33.12 -23.10 56.85
N LEU A 570 33.19 -22.26 57.89
CA LEU A 570 32.03 -21.62 58.52
C LEU A 570 31.35 -20.65 57.53
N CYS A 571 30.03 -20.70 57.46
CA CYS A 571 29.22 -19.75 56.71
C CYS A 571 28.90 -18.54 57.61
N GLY A 572 29.46 -17.37 57.30
CA GLY A 572 29.24 -16.13 58.06
C GLY A 572 27.87 -15.48 57.79
N HIS A 573 27.32 -14.86 58.84
CA HIS A 573 26.09 -14.05 58.83
C HIS A 573 26.21 -12.81 57.91
N LEU A 574 25.12 -12.48 57.22
CA LEU A 574 24.94 -11.26 56.43
C LEU A 574 24.54 -10.07 57.33
N THR A 575 25.13 -8.90 57.10
CA THR A 575 24.63 -7.58 57.58
C THR A 575 24.38 -6.64 56.39
N PRO A 576 23.47 -5.64 56.51
CA PRO A 576 22.83 -4.96 55.38
C PRO A 576 23.61 -3.74 54.85
N LEU A 577 23.39 -3.43 53.57
CA LEU A 577 23.99 -2.31 52.81
C LEU A 577 23.46 -0.94 53.25
N THR A 578 24.36 0.03 53.43
CA THR A 578 24.06 1.47 53.34
C THR A 578 25.17 2.26 52.64
N HIS A 579 24.73 3.18 51.78
CA HIS A 579 25.37 4.40 51.25
C HIS A 579 26.22 4.38 49.95
N LEU A 580 25.65 5.10 48.96
CA LEU A 580 26.18 5.87 47.82
C LEU A 580 27.70 6.15 47.73
N PRO A 581 28.24 6.26 46.51
CA PRO A 581 29.41 7.10 46.23
C PRO A 581 29.09 8.32 45.32
N PRO A 582 29.78 9.46 45.49
CA PRO A 582 29.81 10.58 44.54
C PRO A 582 31.00 10.49 43.57
N ASP A 583 30.89 11.19 42.44
CA ASP A 583 31.94 11.41 41.41
C ASP A 583 33.22 12.04 41.99
N PRO A 584 34.41 11.83 41.36
CA PRO A 584 35.02 12.87 40.49
C PRO A 584 36.07 12.32 39.48
N PRO A 585 36.96 13.14 38.87
CA PRO A 585 36.74 14.32 38.03
C PRO A 585 37.43 14.22 36.65
N THR A 586 37.09 15.21 35.83
CA THR A 586 37.79 15.68 34.62
C THR A 586 39.29 15.96 34.80
N ILE A 587 40.07 15.51 33.81
CA ILE A 587 41.17 16.23 33.17
C ILE A 587 40.99 16.09 31.66
#